data_AF-A0A1A3QSD9-F1
#
_entry.id   AF-A0A1A3QSD9-F1
#
_cell.length_a   1.000
_cell.length_b   1.000
_cell.length_c   1.000
_cell.angle_alpha   90.00
_cell.angle_beta   90.00
_cell.angle_gamma   90.00
#
_symmetry.space_group_name_H-M   'P 1'
#
loop_
_entity.id
_entity.type
_entity.pdbx_description
1 polymer ?
#
loop_
_entity_poly.entity_id
_entity_poly.type
_entity_poly.pdbx_seq_one_letter_code
_entity_poly.pdbx_strand_id
1 'polypeptide(L)'
;MRYPRPMAQLTFQRARTEENKRQRAAALVEAARSLAVETGVASVTLTAVAGRAGIHYSAVRRYFTSHKEVLLHLAAEGWVRWSNTVCTQLGEPGPMSPARVAETLANGLAADPLFCDLLANLHLHLEHEVEVERVVDIRRTISAAAVALADAIERALPVLGRSGAFDTLIAAYSLASAFWHIANPPERLTNAYAEEPEALPPEWNIDFASALTRVLTATCVGLVSESS
;
A
#
# COMPACT_ATOMS: atom_id res chain seq x y z
N MET A 1 68.38 -22.98 -6.46
CA MET A 1 66.91 -22.92 -6.38
C MET A 1 66.53 -22.29 -5.05
N ARG A 2 65.85 -21.13 -5.02
CA ARG A 2 64.92 -20.67 -3.95
C ARG A 2 64.74 -19.15 -3.98
N TYR A 3 63.60 -18.70 -4.51
CA TYR A 3 62.71 -17.64 -4.02
C TYR A 3 61.48 -17.62 -4.97
N PRO A 4 60.33 -17.03 -4.63
CA PRO A 4 59.58 -17.01 -3.37
C PRO A 4 58.11 -17.48 -3.61
N ARG A 5 57.23 -17.53 -2.61
CA ARG A 5 55.77 -17.50 -2.85
C ARG A 5 55.06 -16.53 -1.90
N PRO A 6 54.26 -15.58 -2.42
CA PRO A 6 53.50 -14.64 -1.62
C PRO A 6 52.33 -15.33 -0.92
N MET A 7 52.00 -14.87 0.29
CA MET A 7 50.72 -15.17 0.93
C MET A 7 49.58 -14.60 0.09
N ALA A 8 48.69 -15.48 -0.37
CA ALA A 8 47.41 -15.08 -0.93
C ALA A 8 46.57 -14.49 0.20
N GLN A 9 46.41 -13.17 0.21
CA GLN A 9 45.34 -12.51 0.95
C GLN A 9 44.01 -12.96 0.34
N LEU A 10 43.30 -13.81 1.08
CA LEU A 10 41.95 -14.23 0.76
C LEU A 10 41.03 -13.00 0.77
N THR A 11 40.44 -12.79 -0.38
CA THR A 11 39.54 -11.70 -0.76
C THR A 11 38.35 -11.59 0.19
N PHE A 12 38.06 -10.37 0.64
CA PHE A 12 36.97 -10.02 1.55
C PHE A 12 35.59 -10.52 1.08
N GLN A 13 34.90 -11.25 1.97
CA GLN A 13 33.49 -11.63 1.90
C GLN A 13 32.56 -10.39 1.82
N ARG A 14 32.20 -9.92 0.61
CA ARG A 14 31.16 -8.89 0.42
C ARG A 14 29.74 -9.46 0.27
N ALA A 15 29.62 -10.72 -0.17
CA ALA A 15 28.31 -11.35 -0.41
C ALA A 15 27.57 -11.72 0.89
N ARG A 16 28.29 -12.01 1.98
CA ARG A 16 27.70 -12.39 3.28
C ARG A 16 27.17 -11.21 4.10
N THR A 17 27.37 -9.97 3.65
CA THR A 17 26.97 -8.75 4.37
C THR A 17 25.75 -8.06 3.77
N GLU A 18 25.64 -7.97 2.44
CA GLU A 18 24.48 -7.33 1.81
C GLU A 18 23.22 -8.19 1.88
N GLU A 19 23.34 -9.50 1.69
CA GLU A 19 22.20 -10.41 1.78
C GLU A 19 21.66 -10.48 3.21
N ASN A 20 22.55 -10.61 4.20
CA ASN A 20 22.16 -10.55 5.62
C ASN A 20 21.54 -9.20 6.00
N LYS A 21 22.01 -8.10 5.37
CA LYS A 21 21.42 -6.77 5.57
C LYS A 21 20.01 -6.69 4.99
N ARG A 22 19.78 -7.23 3.79
CA ARG A 22 18.45 -7.31 3.18
C ARG A 22 17.49 -8.19 3.99
N GLN A 23 17.93 -9.37 4.41
CA GLN A 23 17.14 -10.27 5.25
C GLN A 23 16.72 -9.61 6.56
N ARG A 24 17.64 -8.85 7.19
CA ARG A 24 17.31 -8.12 8.41
C ARG A 24 16.33 -6.96 8.14
N ALA A 25 16.50 -6.22 7.05
CA ALA A 25 15.55 -5.18 6.67
C ALA A 25 14.15 -5.77 6.41
N ALA A 26 14.07 -6.89 5.69
CA ALA A 26 12.82 -7.60 5.45
C ALA A 26 12.15 -8.08 6.74
N ALA A 27 12.92 -8.61 7.70
CA ALA A 27 12.39 -9.00 9.01
C ALA A 27 11.81 -7.81 9.81
N LEU A 28 12.42 -6.62 9.68
CA LEU A 28 11.91 -5.40 10.31
C LEU A 28 10.63 -4.88 9.65
N VAL A 29 10.55 -4.95 8.32
CA VAL A 29 9.33 -4.63 7.56
C VAL A 29 8.20 -5.58 7.96
N GLU A 30 8.49 -6.88 8.10
CA GLU A 30 7.48 -7.87 8.52
C GLU A 30 7.03 -7.68 9.97
N ALA A 31 7.95 -7.33 10.87
CA ALA A 31 7.61 -6.95 12.24
C ALA A 31 6.67 -5.73 12.29
N ALA A 32 6.92 -4.73 11.43
CA ALA A 32 6.04 -3.58 11.30
C ALA A 32 4.68 -3.94 10.68
N ARG A 33 4.65 -4.83 9.67
CA ARG A 33 3.40 -5.34 9.08
C ARG A 33 2.52 -5.99 10.15
N SER A 34 3.11 -6.93 10.89
CA SER A 34 2.39 -7.65 11.96
C SER A 34 1.81 -6.68 12.98
N LEU A 35 2.60 -5.69 13.41
CA LEU A 35 2.15 -4.68 14.36
C LEU A 35 1.03 -3.79 13.77
N ALA A 36 1.15 -3.38 12.51
CA ALA A 36 0.15 -2.56 11.84
C ALA A 36 -1.19 -3.30 11.69
N VAL A 37 -1.16 -4.59 11.38
CA VAL A 37 -2.38 -5.44 11.32
C VAL A 37 -3.05 -5.55 12.70
N GLU A 38 -2.26 -5.69 13.77
CA GLU A 38 -2.79 -5.85 15.12
C GLU A 38 -3.32 -4.55 15.74
N THR A 39 -2.67 -3.41 15.45
CA THR A 39 -2.86 -2.15 16.22
C THR A 39 -3.28 -0.95 15.37
N GLY A 40 -3.37 -1.13 14.06
CA GLY A 40 -3.57 -0.05 13.09
C GLY A 40 -2.27 0.68 12.74
N VAL A 41 -2.19 1.23 11.53
CA VAL A 41 -1.00 1.92 11.01
C VAL A 41 -0.60 3.11 11.88
N ALA A 42 -1.57 3.88 12.37
CA ALA A 42 -1.34 5.08 13.19
C ALA A 42 -0.67 4.77 14.55
N SER A 43 -0.77 3.53 15.04
CA SER A 43 -0.22 3.10 16.33
C SER A 43 1.22 2.56 16.24
N VAL A 44 1.75 2.39 15.02
CA VAL A 44 3.06 1.79 14.81
C VAL A 44 4.16 2.76 15.23
N THR A 45 5.07 2.30 16.10
CA THR A 45 6.25 3.05 16.52
C THR A 45 7.52 2.26 16.27
N LEU A 46 8.65 2.96 16.08
CA LEU A 46 9.93 2.32 15.83
C LEU A 46 10.38 1.44 17.02
N THR A 47 10.01 1.83 18.25
CA THR A 47 10.27 1.06 19.47
C THR A 47 9.48 -0.25 19.49
N ALA A 48 8.20 -0.20 19.12
CA ALA A 48 7.37 -1.41 19.04
C ALA A 48 7.85 -2.36 17.93
N VAL A 49 8.28 -1.81 16.78
CA VAL A 49 8.92 -2.60 15.71
C VAL A 49 10.21 -3.26 16.19
N ALA A 50 11.06 -2.53 16.92
CA ALA A 50 12.30 -3.06 17.48
C ALA A 50 12.02 -4.23 18.45
N GLY A 51 11.07 -4.03 19.36
CA GLY A 51 10.62 -5.05 20.30
C GLY A 51 10.07 -6.29 19.61
N ARG A 52 9.22 -6.11 18.59
CA ARG A 52 8.65 -7.21 17.79
C ARG A 52 9.73 -7.99 17.02
N ALA A 53 10.72 -7.30 16.48
CA ALA A 53 11.84 -7.92 15.76
C ALA A 53 12.91 -8.53 16.70
N GLY A 54 12.77 -8.38 18.02
CA GLY A 54 13.72 -8.91 19.00
C GLY A 54 15.09 -8.23 18.94
N ILE A 55 15.17 -6.98 18.47
CA ILE A 55 16.44 -6.24 18.39
C ILE A 55 16.36 -4.91 19.14
N HIS A 56 17.52 -4.42 19.56
CA HIS A 56 17.60 -3.13 20.23
C HIS A 56 17.27 -1.97 19.27
N TYR A 57 16.62 -0.92 19.78
CA TYR A 57 16.20 0.27 19.03
C TYR A 57 17.33 0.88 18.18
N SER A 58 18.53 1.00 18.73
CA SER A 58 19.69 1.55 18.02
C SER A 58 20.12 0.71 16.81
N ALA A 59 19.83 -0.60 16.80
CA ALA A 59 20.13 -1.47 15.67
C ALA A 59 19.15 -1.25 14.50
N VAL A 60 17.88 -0.94 14.77
CA VAL A 60 16.86 -0.64 13.75
C VAL A 60 17.25 0.60 12.93
N ARG A 61 17.78 1.63 13.61
CA ARG A 61 18.22 2.89 12.97
C ARG A 61 19.33 2.74 11.92
N ARG A 62 19.98 1.57 11.85
CA ARG A 62 20.96 1.24 10.80
C ARG A 62 20.30 0.83 9.47
N TYR A 63 19.01 0.50 9.51
CA TYR A 63 18.24 0.02 8.36
C TYR A 63 17.22 1.06 7.90
N PHE A 64 16.52 1.70 8.84
CA PHE A 64 15.48 2.69 8.58
C PHE A 64 15.69 3.94 9.45
N THR A 65 15.47 5.12 8.90
CA THR A 65 15.63 6.38 9.64
C THR A 65 14.46 6.62 10.60
N SER A 66 13.27 6.14 10.25
CA SER A 66 12.04 6.27 11.02
C SER A 66 11.11 5.06 10.81
N HIS A 67 10.07 4.93 11.65
CA HIS A 67 9.01 3.94 11.42
C HIS A 67 8.21 4.27 10.16
N LYS A 68 8.10 5.55 9.81
CA LYS A 68 7.42 6.02 8.60
C LYS A 68 8.11 5.52 7.34
N GLU A 69 9.43 5.43 7.33
CA GLU A 69 10.15 4.78 6.23
C GLU A 69 9.73 3.32 6.07
N VAL A 70 9.60 2.57 7.17
CA VAL A 70 9.14 1.17 7.14
C VAL A 70 7.71 1.08 6.61
N LEU A 71 6.82 1.98 7.06
CA LEU A 71 5.43 2.05 6.58
C LEU A 71 5.35 2.46 5.09
N LEU A 72 6.24 3.34 4.60
CA LEU A 72 6.34 3.67 3.18
C LEU A 72 6.71 2.46 2.33
N HIS A 73 7.63 1.61 2.81
CA HIS A 73 7.95 0.35 2.13
C HIS A 73 6.73 -0.58 2.08
N LEU A 74 5.99 -0.72 3.19
CA LEU A 74 4.75 -1.51 3.22
C LEU A 74 3.69 -0.96 2.26
N ALA A 75 3.55 0.36 2.16
CA ALA A 75 2.63 1.00 1.23
C ALA A 75 3.02 0.71 -0.22
N ALA A 76 4.30 0.79 -0.57
CA ALA A 76 4.76 0.46 -1.91
C ALA A 76 4.53 -1.01 -2.28
N GLU A 77 4.72 -1.94 -1.34
CA GLU A 77 4.37 -3.34 -1.56
C GLU A 77 2.85 -3.53 -1.75
N GLY A 78 2.02 -2.80 -1.00
CA GLY A 78 0.56 -2.79 -1.19
C GLY A 78 0.16 -2.31 -2.58
N TRP A 79 0.78 -1.24 -3.07
CA TRP A 79 0.61 -0.75 -4.45
C TRP A 79 0.95 -1.82 -5.49
N VAL A 80 2.07 -2.51 -5.32
CA VAL A 80 2.50 -3.59 -6.23
C VAL A 80 1.53 -4.77 -6.18
N ARG A 81 1.13 -5.22 -4.98
CA ARG A 81 0.15 -6.32 -4.84
C ARG A 81 -1.18 -5.97 -5.49
N TRP A 82 -1.73 -4.79 -5.19
CA TRP A 82 -2.99 -4.34 -5.76
C TRP A 82 -2.90 -4.22 -7.29
N SER A 83 -1.83 -3.62 -7.80
CA SER A 83 -1.56 -3.52 -9.23
C SER A 83 -1.55 -4.89 -9.91
N ASN A 84 -0.81 -5.85 -9.37
CA ASN A 84 -0.74 -7.21 -9.93
C ASN A 84 -2.11 -7.91 -9.94
N THR A 85 -2.86 -7.83 -8.84
CA THR A 85 -4.18 -8.43 -8.74
C THR A 85 -5.15 -7.85 -9.76
N VAL A 86 -5.25 -6.52 -9.82
CA VAL A 86 -6.15 -5.82 -10.74
C VAL A 86 -5.74 -6.05 -12.19
N CYS A 87 -4.45 -5.96 -12.53
CA CYS A 87 -3.98 -6.19 -13.90
C CYS A 87 -4.30 -7.62 -14.36
N THR A 88 -4.20 -8.60 -13.45
CA THR A 88 -4.55 -9.99 -13.76
C THR A 88 -6.05 -10.12 -14.02
N GLN A 89 -6.89 -9.61 -13.12
CA GLN A 89 -8.36 -9.72 -13.23
C GLN A 89 -8.93 -8.95 -14.43
N LEU A 90 -8.40 -7.77 -14.73
CA LEU A 90 -8.77 -7.02 -15.94
C LEU A 90 -8.24 -7.65 -17.23
N GLY A 91 -7.25 -8.55 -17.14
CA GLY A 91 -6.76 -9.34 -18.27
C GLY A 91 -7.63 -10.55 -18.61
N GLU A 92 -8.56 -10.93 -17.73
CA GLU A 92 -9.41 -12.10 -17.93
C GLU A 92 -10.46 -11.86 -19.03
N PRO A 93 -10.70 -12.84 -19.94
CA PRO A 93 -11.68 -12.72 -21.01
C PRO A 93 -13.08 -12.37 -20.52
N GLY A 94 -13.87 -11.73 -21.38
CA GLY A 94 -15.28 -11.41 -21.13
C GLY A 94 -15.59 -9.95 -21.40
N PRO A 95 -16.88 -9.57 -21.40
CA PRO A 95 -17.28 -8.19 -21.63
C PRO A 95 -16.68 -7.28 -20.54
N MET A 96 -16.10 -6.16 -20.96
CA MET A 96 -15.67 -5.10 -20.06
C MET A 96 -16.74 -4.03 -19.98
N SER A 97 -16.95 -3.51 -18.77
CA SER A 97 -17.92 -2.46 -18.48
C SER A 97 -17.38 -1.56 -17.37
N PRO A 98 -17.88 -0.31 -17.24
CA PRO A 98 -17.59 0.55 -16.11
C PRO A 98 -17.77 -0.14 -14.76
N ALA A 99 -18.86 -0.92 -14.61
CA ALA A 99 -19.15 -1.66 -13.38
C ALA A 99 -18.11 -2.76 -13.09
N ARG A 100 -17.68 -3.52 -14.11
CA ARG A 100 -16.66 -4.56 -13.93
C ARG A 100 -15.32 -3.97 -13.51
N VAL A 101 -14.89 -2.86 -14.14
CA VAL A 101 -13.64 -2.18 -13.76
C VAL A 101 -13.72 -1.67 -12.32
N ALA A 102 -14.82 -1.01 -11.94
CA ALA A 102 -15.05 -0.53 -10.59
C ALA A 102 -15.03 -1.67 -9.55
N GLU A 103 -15.72 -2.78 -9.83
CA GLU A 103 -15.75 -3.97 -8.98
C GLU A 103 -14.35 -4.59 -8.82
N THR A 104 -13.60 -4.74 -9.92
CA THR A 104 -12.23 -5.27 -9.86
C THR A 104 -11.31 -4.40 -9.00
N LEU A 105 -11.38 -3.07 -9.14
CA LEU A 105 -10.59 -2.14 -8.33
C LEU A 105 -10.98 -2.23 -6.85
N ALA A 106 -12.29 -2.19 -6.55
CA ALA A 106 -12.82 -2.23 -5.20
C ALA A 106 -12.51 -3.55 -4.49
N ASN A 107 -12.69 -4.68 -5.16
CA ASN A 107 -12.37 -6.00 -4.61
C ASN A 107 -10.87 -6.17 -4.34
N GLY A 108 -10.02 -5.65 -5.24
CA GLY A 108 -8.58 -5.63 -5.02
C GLY A 108 -8.16 -4.85 -3.77
N LEU A 109 -8.85 -3.73 -3.48
CA LEU A 109 -8.61 -2.91 -2.28
C LEU A 109 -9.19 -3.57 -1.02
N ALA A 110 -10.40 -4.12 -1.10
CA ALA A 110 -11.06 -4.83 0.00
C ALA A 110 -10.30 -6.08 0.44
N ALA A 111 -9.54 -6.71 -0.46
CA ALA A 111 -8.68 -7.84 -0.15
C ALA A 111 -7.41 -7.48 0.64
N ASP A 112 -7.04 -6.19 0.74
CA ASP A 112 -5.87 -5.72 1.51
C ASP A 112 -6.25 -4.56 2.46
N PRO A 113 -6.90 -4.86 3.60
CA PRO A 113 -7.22 -3.89 4.66
C PRO A 113 -6.06 -3.00 5.11
N LEU A 114 -4.87 -3.60 5.26
CA LEU A 114 -3.68 -2.89 5.69
C LEU A 114 -3.26 -1.85 4.63
N PHE A 115 -3.37 -2.18 3.35
CA PHE A 115 -3.08 -1.23 2.29
C PHE A 115 -4.05 -0.04 2.30
N CYS A 116 -5.34 -0.27 2.56
CA CYS A 116 -6.32 0.82 2.71
C CYS A 116 -5.97 1.79 3.86
N ASP A 117 -5.56 1.25 5.02
CA ASP A 117 -5.10 2.04 6.17
C ASP A 117 -3.79 2.80 5.86
N LEU A 118 -2.84 2.16 5.15
CA LEU A 118 -1.60 2.79 4.70
C LEU A 118 -1.85 3.96 3.72
N LEU A 119 -2.82 3.83 2.81
CA LEU A 119 -3.15 4.86 1.82
C LEU A 119 -3.58 6.18 2.49
N ALA A 120 -4.31 6.11 3.61
CA ALA A 120 -4.73 7.29 4.36
C ALA A 120 -3.56 8.05 4.98
N ASN A 121 -2.51 7.34 5.37
CA ASN A 121 -1.34 7.90 6.01
C ASN A 121 -0.26 8.33 5.00
N LEU A 122 -0.29 7.78 3.79
CA LEU A 122 0.76 7.91 2.77
C LEU A 122 1.12 9.37 2.46
N HIS A 123 0.16 10.16 1.98
CA HIS A 123 0.40 11.53 1.51
C HIS A 123 0.46 12.57 2.63
N LEU A 124 -0.14 12.28 3.80
CA LEU A 124 -0.26 13.24 4.90
C LEU A 124 0.86 13.13 5.93
N HIS A 125 1.46 11.94 6.09
CA HIS A 125 2.30 11.68 7.25
C HIS A 125 3.60 10.96 6.91
N LEU A 126 3.57 10.01 5.97
CA LEU A 126 4.70 9.12 5.77
C LEU A 126 5.86 9.76 4.99
N GLU A 127 5.56 10.64 4.03
CA GLU A 127 6.58 11.27 3.18
C GLU A 127 7.40 12.38 3.87
N HIS A 128 6.85 13.02 4.90
CA HIS A 128 7.43 14.23 5.50
C HIS A 128 8.60 13.98 6.48
N GLU A 129 8.77 12.75 6.97
CA GLU A 129 9.78 12.41 7.99
C GLU A 129 10.78 11.34 7.51
N VAL A 130 10.94 11.25 6.19
CA VAL A 130 11.85 10.32 5.53
C VAL A 130 12.78 11.09 4.63
N GLU A 131 14.04 10.65 4.54
CA GLU A 131 15.06 11.24 3.66
C GLU A 131 14.56 11.26 2.21
N VAL A 132 14.76 12.40 1.54
CA VAL A 132 14.18 12.67 0.22
C VAL A 132 14.56 11.60 -0.80
N GLU A 133 15.81 11.16 -0.82
CA GLU A 133 16.29 10.13 -1.75
C GLU A 133 15.55 8.81 -1.56
N ARG A 134 15.25 8.43 -0.31
CA ARG A 134 14.49 7.20 -0.01
C ARG A 134 13.03 7.35 -0.42
N VAL A 135 12.43 8.52 -0.18
CA VAL A 135 11.06 8.81 -0.65
C VAL A 135 10.99 8.71 -2.16
N VAL A 136 11.97 9.25 -2.89
CA VAL A 136 12.03 9.19 -4.36
C VAL A 136 12.14 7.75 -4.86
N ASP A 137 13.01 6.92 -4.26
CA ASP A 137 13.17 5.51 -4.65
C ASP A 137 11.87 4.72 -4.43
N ILE A 138 11.20 4.94 -3.29
CA ILE A 138 9.89 4.33 -3.01
C ILE A 138 8.82 4.86 -3.97
N ARG A 139 8.82 6.16 -4.27
CA ARG A 139 7.88 6.78 -5.22
C ARG A 139 7.98 6.15 -6.60
N ARG A 140 9.18 5.84 -7.09
CA ARG A 140 9.35 5.15 -8.38
C ARG A 140 8.62 3.81 -8.42
N THR A 141 8.65 3.06 -7.32
CA THR A 141 7.93 1.77 -7.20
C THR A 141 6.42 1.98 -7.25
N ILE A 142 5.92 2.95 -6.46
CA ILE A 142 4.49 3.31 -6.43
C ILE A 142 4.04 3.79 -7.81
N SER A 143 4.79 4.70 -8.44
CA SER A 143 4.48 5.26 -9.76
C SER A 143 4.45 4.18 -10.84
N ALA A 144 5.39 3.22 -10.82
CA ALA A 144 5.38 2.10 -11.78
C ALA A 144 4.12 1.24 -11.64
N ALA A 145 3.72 0.92 -10.39
CA ALA A 145 2.49 0.17 -10.11
C ALA A 145 1.23 0.94 -10.54
N ALA A 146 1.20 2.26 -10.29
CA ALA A 146 0.11 3.14 -10.70
C ALA A 146 0.00 3.27 -12.23
N VAL A 147 1.13 3.37 -12.94
CA VAL A 147 1.13 3.38 -14.41
C VAL A 147 0.60 2.07 -14.96
N ALA A 148 1.03 0.92 -14.43
CA ALA A 148 0.54 -0.38 -14.86
C ALA A 148 -0.98 -0.55 -14.65
N LEU A 149 -1.51 -0.05 -13.53
CA LEU A 149 -2.94 0.01 -13.24
C LEU A 149 -3.70 0.86 -14.25
N ALA A 150 -3.24 2.09 -14.49
CA ALA A 150 -3.85 2.98 -15.47
C ALA A 150 -3.84 2.37 -16.88
N ASP A 151 -2.74 1.74 -17.28
CA ASP A 151 -2.66 1.04 -18.57
C ASP A 151 -3.65 -0.13 -18.66
N ALA A 152 -3.86 -0.87 -17.57
CA ALA A 152 -4.84 -1.95 -17.51
C ALA A 152 -6.28 -1.44 -17.58
N ILE A 153 -6.59 -0.33 -16.89
CA ILE A 153 -7.88 0.34 -16.94
C ILE A 153 -8.17 0.86 -18.35
N GLU A 154 -7.20 1.54 -18.98
CA GLU A 154 -7.33 2.06 -20.35
C GLU A 154 -7.55 0.93 -21.37
N ARG A 155 -6.82 -0.20 -21.24
CA ARG A 155 -7.06 -1.37 -22.10
C ARG A 155 -8.45 -1.99 -21.89
N ALA A 156 -8.94 -2.02 -20.65
CA ALA A 156 -10.25 -2.58 -20.32
C ALA A 156 -11.40 -1.67 -20.80
N LEU A 157 -11.22 -0.34 -20.75
CA LEU A 157 -12.19 0.66 -21.19
C LEU A 157 -11.51 1.75 -22.05
N PRO A 158 -11.23 1.47 -23.34
CA PRO A 158 -10.49 2.39 -24.21
C PRO A 158 -11.14 3.77 -24.37
N VAL A 159 -12.46 3.86 -24.23
CA VAL A 159 -13.22 5.11 -24.31
C VAL A 159 -12.81 6.14 -23.24
N LEU A 160 -12.25 5.71 -22.10
CA LEU A 160 -11.74 6.61 -21.06
C LEU A 160 -10.49 7.38 -21.51
N GLY A 161 -9.73 6.81 -22.45
CA GLY A 161 -8.38 7.24 -22.77
C GLY A 161 -7.45 7.30 -21.55
N ARG A 162 -6.28 7.91 -21.73
CA ARG A 162 -5.27 7.96 -20.68
C ARG A 162 -5.67 8.79 -19.45
N SER A 163 -6.33 9.93 -19.66
CA SER A 163 -6.75 10.81 -18.56
C SER A 163 -7.81 10.13 -17.71
N GLY A 164 -8.88 9.62 -18.33
CA GLY A 164 -9.97 8.97 -17.61
C GLY A 164 -9.52 7.70 -16.87
N ALA A 165 -8.52 6.98 -17.39
CA ALA A 165 -7.92 5.85 -16.68
C ALA A 165 -7.17 6.28 -15.40
N PHE A 166 -6.41 7.38 -15.47
CA PHE A 166 -5.77 7.96 -14.28
C PHE A 166 -6.78 8.54 -13.29
N ASP A 167 -7.81 9.24 -13.77
CA ASP A 167 -8.86 9.80 -12.93
C ASP A 167 -9.62 8.69 -12.19
N THR A 168 -9.92 7.58 -12.88
CA THR A 168 -10.51 6.36 -12.28
C THR A 168 -9.59 5.78 -11.20
N LEU A 169 -8.28 5.66 -11.49
CA LEU A 169 -7.30 5.15 -10.54
C LEU A 169 -7.19 6.04 -9.30
N ILE A 170 -7.11 7.36 -9.49
CA ILE A 170 -7.03 8.36 -8.40
C ILE A 170 -8.28 8.30 -7.53
N ALA A 171 -9.46 8.24 -8.15
CA ALA A 171 -10.71 8.06 -7.43
C ALA A 171 -10.71 6.76 -6.60
N ALA A 172 -10.25 5.64 -7.16
CA ALA A 172 -10.25 4.34 -6.51
C ALA A 172 -9.49 4.33 -5.18
N TYR A 173 -8.20 4.69 -5.18
CA TYR A 173 -7.41 4.62 -3.95
C TYR A 173 -7.78 5.74 -2.95
N SER A 174 -8.19 6.92 -3.44
CA SER A 174 -8.59 8.05 -2.58
C SER A 174 -9.89 7.75 -1.83
N LEU A 175 -10.90 7.23 -2.55
CA LEU A 175 -12.17 6.82 -1.94
C LEU A 175 -11.99 5.63 -1.02
N ALA A 176 -11.18 4.65 -1.40
CA ALA A 176 -10.91 3.49 -0.54
C ALA A 176 -10.26 3.89 0.78
N SER A 177 -9.28 4.80 0.76
CA SER A 177 -8.69 5.35 1.97
C SER A 177 -9.74 5.94 2.91
N ALA A 178 -10.64 6.79 2.40
CA ALA A 178 -11.68 7.41 3.21
C ALA A 178 -12.73 6.40 3.70
N PHE A 179 -13.26 5.57 2.79
CA PHE A 179 -14.33 4.62 3.09
C PHE A 179 -13.88 3.54 4.06
N TRP A 180 -12.60 3.15 4.01
CA TRP A 180 -12.05 2.19 4.94
C TRP A 180 -12.15 2.67 6.39
N HIS A 181 -11.80 3.93 6.66
CA HIS A 181 -11.88 4.50 8.01
C HIS A 181 -13.32 4.77 8.47
N ILE A 182 -14.24 5.06 7.55
CA ILE A 182 -15.66 5.20 7.87
C ILE A 182 -16.25 3.82 8.23
N ALA A 183 -15.94 2.78 7.46
CA ALA A 183 -16.43 1.42 7.68
C ALA A 183 -15.76 0.71 8.86
N ASN A 184 -14.54 1.09 9.23
CA ASN A 184 -13.73 0.44 10.26
C ASN A 184 -13.22 1.47 11.29
N PRO A 185 -14.11 2.07 12.10
CA PRO A 185 -13.71 2.98 13.15
C PRO A 185 -12.89 2.26 14.25
N PRO A 186 -12.02 2.97 14.99
CA PRO A 186 -11.31 2.41 16.14
C PRO A 186 -12.27 1.82 17.17
N GLU A 187 -11.86 0.71 17.82
CA GLU A 187 -12.69 -0.05 18.78
C GLU A 187 -13.37 0.83 19.86
N ARG A 188 -12.66 1.85 20.36
CA ARG A 188 -13.21 2.82 21.32
C ARG A 188 -14.45 3.56 20.81
N LEU A 189 -14.50 3.89 19.52
CA LEU A 189 -15.65 4.54 18.89
C LEU A 189 -16.75 3.53 18.58
N THR A 190 -16.39 2.32 18.15
CA THR A 190 -17.35 1.23 17.95
C THR A 190 -18.13 0.93 19.24
N ASN A 191 -17.44 0.86 20.38
CA ASN A 191 -18.07 0.64 21.68
C ASN A 191 -18.98 1.81 22.07
N ALA A 192 -18.54 3.06 21.86
CA ALA A 192 -19.35 4.24 22.13
C ALA A 192 -20.62 4.30 21.27
N TYR A 193 -20.53 3.97 19.96
CA TYR A 193 -21.69 3.94 19.07
C TYR A 193 -22.68 2.82 19.40
N ALA A 194 -22.21 1.71 19.98
CA ALA A 194 -23.09 0.65 20.46
C ALA A 194 -23.89 1.07 21.71
N GLU A 195 -23.31 1.94 22.55
CA GLU A 195 -23.97 2.51 23.73
C GLU A 195 -24.90 3.68 23.39
N GLU A 196 -24.62 4.42 22.32
CA GLU A 196 -25.42 5.56 21.85
C GLU A 196 -25.89 5.40 20.38
N PRO A 197 -26.93 4.59 20.11
CA PRO A 197 -27.38 4.30 18.73
C PRO A 197 -27.89 5.52 17.95
N GLU A 198 -28.28 6.60 18.64
CA GLU A 198 -28.71 7.87 18.02
C GLU A 198 -27.53 8.71 17.51
N ALA A 199 -26.30 8.43 17.97
CA ALA A 199 -25.11 9.20 17.60
C ALA A 199 -24.68 8.97 16.14
N LEU A 200 -25.03 7.81 15.56
CA LEU A 200 -24.72 7.48 14.18
C LEU A 200 -25.96 6.93 13.46
N PRO A 201 -26.54 7.67 12.50
CA PRO A 201 -27.67 7.17 11.73
C PRO A 201 -27.31 5.87 10.98
N PRO A 202 -28.26 4.91 10.81
CA PRO A 202 -28.00 3.63 10.15
C PRO A 202 -27.39 3.75 8.76
N GLU A 203 -27.66 4.84 8.04
CA GLU A 203 -27.13 5.12 6.70
C GLU A 203 -25.61 5.30 6.67
N TRP A 204 -24.98 5.60 7.82
CA TRP A 204 -23.53 5.72 7.95
C TRP A 204 -22.83 4.38 8.20
N ASN A 205 -23.58 3.30 8.45
CA ASN A 205 -23.03 1.95 8.53
C ASN A 205 -22.81 1.39 7.12
N ILE A 206 -21.73 1.82 6.48
CA ILE A 206 -21.40 1.43 5.11
C ILE A 206 -20.66 0.08 5.07
N ASP A 207 -21.09 -0.82 4.18
CA ASP A 207 -20.25 -1.94 3.75
C ASP A 207 -19.15 -1.40 2.81
N PHE A 208 -17.89 -1.58 3.18
CA PHE A 208 -16.75 -0.99 2.47
C PHE A 208 -16.73 -1.35 0.97
N ALA A 209 -16.78 -2.65 0.65
CA ALA A 209 -16.65 -3.12 -0.73
C ALA A 209 -17.85 -2.69 -1.59
N SER A 210 -19.07 -2.81 -1.06
CA SER A 210 -20.30 -2.42 -1.77
C SER A 210 -20.39 -0.91 -1.97
N ALA A 211 -20.02 -0.11 -0.97
CA ALA A 211 -20.03 1.35 -1.07
C ALA A 211 -18.99 1.84 -2.08
N LEU A 212 -17.76 1.31 -2.02
CA LEU A 212 -16.69 1.66 -2.93
C LEU A 212 -17.02 1.28 -4.38
N THR A 213 -17.51 0.05 -4.61
CA THR A 213 -17.94 -0.40 -5.94
C THR A 213 -19.02 0.49 -6.54
N ARG A 214 -20.02 0.86 -5.75
CA ARG A 214 -21.14 1.72 -6.19
C ARG A 214 -20.64 3.10 -6.64
N VAL A 215 -19.82 3.76 -5.82
CA VAL A 215 -19.32 5.11 -6.12
C VAL A 215 -18.35 5.06 -7.30
N LEU A 216 -17.44 4.09 -7.34
CA LEU A 216 -16.53 3.94 -8.48
C LEU A 216 -17.25 3.62 -9.79
N THR A 217 -18.32 2.83 -9.75
CA THR A 217 -19.13 2.58 -10.94
C THR A 217 -19.73 3.88 -11.46
N ALA A 218 -20.27 4.73 -10.58
CA ALA A 218 -20.81 6.03 -10.96
C ALA A 218 -19.72 6.94 -11.54
N THR A 219 -18.52 6.97 -10.94
CA THR A 219 -17.36 7.70 -11.47
C THR A 219 -16.97 7.23 -12.87
N CYS A 220 -16.82 5.91 -13.07
CA CYS A 220 -16.47 5.36 -14.38
C CYS A 220 -17.54 5.68 -15.43
N VAL A 221 -18.84 5.55 -15.10
CA VAL A 221 -19.93 5.90 -16.03
C VAL A 221 -19.91 7.38 -16.40
N GLY A 222 -19.67 8.28 -15.43
CA GLY A 222 -19.53 9.72 -15.68
C GLY A 222 -18.38 10.03 -16.63
N LEU A 223 -17.19 9.48 -16.37
CA LEU A 223 -16.01 9.68 -17.20
C LEU A 223 -16.19 9.14 -18.64
N VAL A 224 -16.85 7.99 -18.79
CA VAL A 224 -17.19 7.45 -20.13
C VAL A 224 -18.15 8.37 -20.88
N SER A 225 -19.13 8.94 -20.18
CA SER A 225 -20.16 9.80 -20.80
C SER A 225 -19.58 11.14 -21.27
N GLU A 226 -18.60 11.71 -20.56
CA GLU A 226 -17.89 12.93 -20.97
C GLU A 226 -16.93 12.71 -22.14
N SER A 227 -16.43 11.48 -22.31
CA SER A 227 -15.48 11.11 -23.36
C SER A 227 -16.15 10.65 -24.67
N SER A 228 -17.49 10.60 -24.69
CA SER A 228 -18.31 10.15 -25.83
C SER A 228 -18.81 11.29 -26.72
#